data_AF-A0AAN4MWZ9-F1
#
_entry.id   AF-A0AAN4MWZ9-F1
#
_cell.length_a   1.000
_cell.length_b   1.000
_cell.length_c   1.000
_cell.angle_alpha   90.00
_cell.angle_beta   90.00
_cell.angle_gamma   90.00
#
_symmetry.space_group_name_H-M   'P 1'
#
loop_
_entity.id
_entity.type
_entity.pdbx_description
1 polymer ?
#
loop_
_entity_poly.entity_id
_entity_poly.type
_entity_poly.pdbx_seq_one_letter_code
_entity_poly.pdbx_strand_id
1 'polypeptide(L)'
;MLERAKEKAFQAELKIDFIEADIRELNLGEKFDLIFIPFNSIHHLYKKEDLFDALKVVRNHLKEKGLFLLDCFNSNIQYIVEKEREQHVIAEYTTNDRRKVLIKQSMHYESASLINRIKWQYFIDDKFHSVQNMDMRLFFPQELNSYLRQIRI
;
A
#
# COMPACT_ATOMS: atom_id res chain seq x y z
N MET A 1 7.65 9.87 -5.47
CA MET A 1 7.95 9.28 -4.14
C MET A 1 9.42 8.86 -4.01
N LEU A 2 9.97 8.16 -4.99
CA LEU A 2 11.35 7.66 -4.96
C LEU A 2 12.41 8.75 -4.76
N GLU A 3 12.36 9.84 -5.52
CA GLU A 3 13.30 10.97 -5.37
C GLU A 3 13.27 11.55 -3.95
N ARG A 4 12.08 11.71 -3.36
CA ARG A 4 11.94 12.18 -1.98
C ARG A 4 12.52 11.20 -0.95
N ALA A 5 12.48 9.90 -1.23
CA ALA A 5 13.10 8.89 -0.37
C ALA A 5 14.64 8.95 -0.46
N LYS A 6 15.19 9.10 -1.68
CA LYS A 6 16.63 9.31 -1.90
C LYS A 6 17.14 10.56 -1.18
N GLU A 7 16.42 11.67 -1.29
CA GLU A 7 16.74 12.92 -0.57
C GLU A 7 16.79 12.72 0.95
N LYS A 8 15.79 12.05 1.52
CA LYS A 8 15.74 11.79 2.98
C LYS A 8 16.86 10.87 3.44
N ALA A 9 17.17 9.82 2.66
CA ALA A 9 18.28 8.93 2.97
C ALA A 9 19.62 9.66 2.92
N PHE A 10 19.82 10.52 1.91
CA PHE A 10 21.00 11.39 1.81
C PHE A 10 21.14 12.32 3.01
N GLN A 11 20.06 12.99 3.42
CA GLN A 11 20.06 13.87 4.59
C GLN A 11 20.32 13.14 5.91
N ALA A 12 19.94 11.85 5.99
CA ALA A 12 20.17 11.00 7.15
C ALA A 12 21.50 10.22 7.09
N GLU A 13 22.32 10.45 6.06
CA GLU A 13 23.59 9.74 5.82
C GLU A 13 23.43 8.21 5.74
N LEU A 14 22.26 7.75 5.28
CA LEU A 14 21.96 6.33 5.11
C LEU A 14 22.32 5.86 3.71
N LYS A 15 23.09 4.78 3.63
CA LYS A 15 23.38 4.09 2.37
C LYS A 15 22.27 3.07 2.09
N ILE A 16 21.39 3.42 1.14
CA ILE A 16 20.26 2.58 0.72
C ILE A 16 20.29 2.48 -0.80
N ASP A 17 20.20 1.25 -1.32
CA ASP A 17 20.08 1.00 -2.76
C ASP A 17 18.61 1.13 -3.18
N PHE A 18 18.30 2.22 -3.87
CA PHE A 18 16.95 2.52 -4.35
C PHE A 18 16.73 2.00 -5.77
N ILE A 19 15.67 1.21 -5.96
CA ILE A 19 15.36 0.58 -7.25
C ILE A 19 13.97 1.04 -7.70
N GLU A 20 13.89 1.60 -8.90
CA GLU A 20 12.63 1.91 -9.58
C GLU A 20 12.23 0.71 -10.43
N ALA A 21 11.18 0.00 -10.04
CA ALA A 21 10.72 -1.19 -10.73
C ALA A 21 9.26 -1.51 -10.41
N ASP A 22 8.65 -2.31 -11.26
CA ASP A 22 7.41 -3.01 -10.97
C ASP A 22 7.70 -4.31 -10.21
N ILE A 23 7.10 -4.47 -9.02
CA ILE A 23 7.31 -5.66 -8.18
C ILE A 23 6.87 -6.96 -8.88
N ARG A 24 5.99 -6.89 -9.89
CA ARG A 24 5.54 -8.07 -10.64
C ARG A 24 6.62 -8.65 -11.54
N GLU A 25 7.60 -7.84 -11.93
CA GLU A 25 8.63 -8.18 -12.92
C GLU A 25 10.06 -8.04 -12.38
N LEU A 26 10.22 -7.61 -11.12
CA LEU A 26 11.51 -7.37 -10.50
C LEU A 26 12.40 -8.62 -10.51
N ASN A 27 13.64 -8.46 -10.97
CA ASN A 27 14.67 -9.49 -10.90
C ASN A 27 16.03 -8.85 -10.55
N LEU A 28 16.49 -9.08 -9.32
CA LEU A 28 17.75 -8.54 -8.81
C LEU A 28 18.93 -9.51 -8.98
N GLY A 29 18.67 -10.77 -9.35
CA GLY A 29 19.71 -11.80 -9.45
C GLY A 29 20.33 -12.20 -8.10
N GLU A 30 19.77 -11.74 -7.00
CA GLU A 30 20.22 -12.02 -5.64
C GLU A 30 19.06 -12.50 -4.74
N LYS A 31 19.41 -13.09 -3.59
CA LYS A 31 18.43 -13.55 -2.61
C LYS A 31 18.67 -12.92 -1.25
N PHE A 32 17.59 -12.68 -0.52
CA PHE A 32 17.58 -11.98 0.76
C PHE A 32 17.14 -12.91 1.90
N ASP A 33 17.66 -12.66 3.09
CA ASP A 33 17.26 -13.33 4.34
C ASP A 33 15.90 -12.82 4.84
N LEU A 34 15.54 -11.59 4.51
CA LEU A 34 14.28 -10.94 4.88
C LEU A 34 13.75 -10.14 3.69
N ILE A 35 12.48 -10.36 3.36
CA ILE A 35 11.71 -9.50 2.45
C ILE A 35 10.48 -9.04 3.20
N PHE A 36 10.12 -7.76 3.10
CA PHE A 36 8.87 -7.28 3.66
C PHE A 36 8.16 -6.29 2.73
N ILE A 37 6.83 -6.36 2.73
CA ILE A 37 5.96 -5.43 2.01
C ILE A 37 5.15 -4.67 3.07
N PRO A 38 5.53 -3.42 3.40
CA PRO A 38 4.89 -2.65 4.45
C PRO A 38 3.67 -1.86 3.96
N PHE A 39 2.87 -1.40 4.92
CA PHE A 39 1.95 -0.26 4.76
C PHE A 39 0.93 -0.44 3.63
N ASN A 40 0.29 -1.61 3.59
CA ASN A 40 -0.78 -1.91 2.64
C ASN A 40 -0.36 -1.90 1.15
N SER A 41 0.94 -1.88 0.84
CA SER A 41 1.42 -1.74 -0.55
C SER A 41 0.89 -2.85 -1.47
N ILE A 42 0.63 -4.04 -0.92
CA ILE A 42 0.09 -5.18 -1.66
C ILE A 42 -1.32 -4.92 -2.23
N HIS A 43 -2.11 -4.03 -1.61
CA HIS A 43 -3.48 -3.73 -2.03
C HIS A 43 -3.55 -2.95 -3.35
N HIS A 44 -2.41 -2.45 -3.85
CA HIS A 44 -2.31 -1.82 -5.17
C HIS A 44 -2.16 -2.84 -6.31
N LEU A 45 -2.09 -4.13 -6.00
CA LEU A 45 -2.23 -5.21 -6.98
C LEU A 45 -3.70 -5.56 -7.12
N TYR A 46 -4.36 -4.96 -8.11
CA TYR A 46 -5.82 -5.03 -8.25
C TYR A 46 -6.34 -6.36 -8.78
N LYS A 47 -5.52 -7.08 -9.55
CA LYS A 47 -5.87 -8.40 -10.06
C LYS A 47 -5.22 -9.49 -9.22
N LYS A 48 -5.88 -10.64 -9.19
CA LYS A 48 -5.33 -11.82 -8.54
C LYS A 48 -4.01 -12.23 -9.19
N GLU A 49 -3.92 -12.18 -10.51
CA GLU A 49 -2.73 -12.57 -11.27
C GLU A 49 -1.53 -11.69 -10.89
N ASP A 50 -1.75 -10.38 -10.77
CA ASP A 50 -0.73 -9.40 -10.34
C ASP A 50 -0.18 -9.73 -8.94
N LEU A 51 -1.06 -10.12 -8.00
CA LEU A 51 -0.64 -10.59 -6.68
C LEU A 51 0.22 -11.85 -6.76
N PHE A 52 -0.19 -12.82 -7.57
CA PHE A 52 0.56 -14.06 -7.74
C PHE A 52 1.93 -13.81 -8.37
N ASP A 53 2.04 -12.91 -9.33
CA ASP A 53 3.31 -12.57 -9.96
C ASP A 53 4.25 -11.86 -8.98
N ALA A 54 3.75 -10.91 -8.20
CA ALA A 54 4.53 -10.29 -7.12
C ALA A 54 4.97 -11.30 -6.05
N LEU A 55 4.10 -12.22 -5.63
CA LEU A 55 4.46 -13.27 -4.67
C LEU A 55 5.50 -14.25 -5.25
N LYS A 56 5.42 -14.61 -6.52
CA LYS A 56 6.48 -15.41 -7.17
C LYS A 56 7.81 -14.68 -7.17
N VAL A 57 7.82 -13.37 -7.44
CA VAL A 57 9.02 -12.53 -7.33
C VAL A 57 9.59 -12.60 -5.91
N VAL A 58 8.77 -12.40 -4.87
CA VAL A 58 9.20 -12.55 -3.47
C VAL A 58 9.82 -13.93 -3.24
N ARG A 59 9.15 -15.00 -3.65
CA ARG A 59 9.67 -16.37 -3.48
C ARG A 59 11.02 -16.56 -4.17
N ASN A 60 11.18 -16.04 -5.39
CA ASN A 60 12.40 -16.20 -6.16
C ASN A 60 13.59 -15.47 -5.53
N HIS A 61 13.33 -14.35 -4.85
CA HIS A 61 14.33 -13.55 -4.15
C HIS A 61 14.49 -13.91 -2.68
N LEU A 62 13.70 -14.84 -2.13
CA LEU A 62 13.85 -15.27 -0.74
C LEU A 62 14.85 -16.44 -0.65
N LYS A 63 15.79 -16.36 0.30
CA LYS A 63 16.69 -17.48 0.62
C LYS A 63 15.90 -18.65 1.21
N GLU A 64 16.49 -19.84 1.14
CA GLU A 64 15.97 -20.97 1.92
C GLU A 64 16.01 -20.62 3.41
N LYS A 65 14.88 -20.81 4.12
CA LYS A 65 14.67 -20.37 5.52
C LYS A 65 14.66 -18.85 5.73
N GLY A 66 14.60 -18.06 4.67
CA GLY A 66 14.37 -16.62 4.76
C GLY A 66 12.97 -16.30 5.29
N LEU A 67 12.79 -15.08 5.79
CA LEU A 67 11.53 -14.59 6.34
C LEU A 67 10.84 -13.64 5.36
N PHE A 68 9.55 -13.88 5.11
CA PHE A 68 8.69 -12.92 4.42
C PHE A 68 7.68 -12.31 5.39
N LEU A 69 7.65 -10.97 5.46
CA LEU A 69 6.67 -10.22 6.27
C LEU A 69 5.74 -9.41 5.37
N LEU A 70 4.44 -9.59 5.55
CA LEU A 70 3.41 -8.85 4.83
C LEU A 70 2.55 -8.07 5.83
N ASP A 71 2.58 -6.75 5.72
CA ASP A 71 1.71 -5.84 6.47
C ASP A 71 0.57 -5.36 5.56
N CYS A 72 -0.64 -5.83 5.86
CA CYS A 72 -1.83 -5.59 5.04
C CYS A 72 -3.07 -5.37 5.90
N PHE A 73 -4.01 -4.60 5.35
CA PHE A 73 -5.26 -4.27 5.98
C PHE A 73 -6.14 -5.51 6.12
N ASN A 74 -6.59 -5.78 7.34
CA ASN A 74 -7.54 -6.84 7.62
C ASN A 74 -8.95 -6.41 7.16
N SER A 75 -9.33 -6.86 5.97
CA SER A 75 -10.57 -6.46 5.30
C SER A 75 -11.82 -6.76 6.15
N ASN A 76 -12.52 -5.71 6.57
CA ASN A 76 -13.81 -5.77 7.27
C ASN A 76 -14.89 -5.06 6.45
N ILE A 77 -15.84 -5.83 5.89
CA ILE A 77 -16.90 -5.30 5.03
C ILE A 77 -17.83 -4.34 5.79
N GLN A 78 -18.19 -4.66 7.04
CA GLN A 78 -19.08 -3.81 7.83
C GLN A 78 -18.47 -2.42 8.00
N TYR A 79 -17.19 -2.37 8.39
CA TYR A 79 -16.44 -1.12 8.50
C TYR A 79 -16.44 -0.34 7.18
N ILE A 80 -16.17 -1.00 6.05
CA ILE A 80 -16.08 -0.33 4.75
C ILE A 80 -17.44 0.24 4.32
N VAL A 81 -18.51 -0.55 4.44
CA VAL A 81 -19.88 -0.14 4.07
C VAL A 81 -20.38 0.98 4.99
N GLU A 82 -20.04 0.95 6.28
CA GLU A 82 -20.36 2.04 7.20
C GLU A 82 -19.64 3.33 6.81
N LYS A 83 -18.34 3.24 6.49
CA LYS A 83 -17.49 4.38 6.10
C LYS A 83 -17.77 4.92 4.70
N GLU A 84 -18.50 4.19 3.87
CA GLU A 84 -18.96 4.64 2.55
C GLU A 84 -20.13 5.63 2.66
N ARG A 85 -20.90 5.61 3.76
CA ARG A 85 -22.14 6.41 3.89
C ARG A 85 -21.89 7.90 3.95
N GLU A 86 -20.76 8.32 4.49
CA GLU A 86 -20.45 9.72 4.68
C GLU A 86 -18.96 10.01 4.48
N GLN A 87 -18.66 11.29 4.30
CA GLN A 87 -17.28 11.74 4.21
C GLN A 87 -16.70 11.90 5.63
N HIS A 88 -15.50 11.37 5.86
CA HIS A 88 -14.86 11.41 7.17
C HIS A 88 -13.57 12.25 7.15
N VAL A 89 -13.32 12.99 8.22
CA VAL A 89 -11.99 13.59 8.45
C VAL A 89 -11.03 12.48 8.87
N ILE A 90 -9.94 12.32 8.12
CA ILE A 90 -8.92 11.28 8.40
C ILE A 90 -7.60 11.86 8.90
N ALA A 91 -7.35 13.14 8.66
CA ALA A 91 -6.21 13.84 9.22
C ALA A 91 -6.49 15.34 9.30
N GLU A 92 -6.05 15.95 10.39
CA GLU A 92 -5.99 17.40 10.56
C GLU A 92 -4.67 17.73 11.24
N TYR A 93 -3.85 18.57 10.61
CA TYR A 93 -2.54 18.94 11.15
C TYR A 93 -2.08 20.29 10.63
N THR A 94 -1.10 20.89 11.31
CA THR A 94 -0.45 22.13 10.87
C THR A 94 0.98 21.83 10.46
N THR A 95 1.40 22.33 9.29
CA THR A 95 2.77 22.17 8.78
C THR A 95 3.74 23.14 9.48
N ASN A 96 5.05 22.90 9.32
CA ASN A 96 6.09 23.77 9.91
C ASN A 96 6.02 25.23 9.40
N ASP A 97 5.54 25.44 8.17
CA ASP A 97 5.27 26.77 7.60
C ASP A 97 3.88 27.32 7.97
N ARG A 98 3.23 26.73 8.98
CA ARG A 98 1.97 27.13 9.61
C ARG A 98 0.71 27.02 8.74
N ARG A 99 0.75 26.26 7.65
CA ARG A 99 -0.46 25.95 6.86
C ARG A 99 -1.28 24.89 7.58
N LYS A 100 -2.60 25.11 7.65
CA LYS A 100 -3.54 24.11 8.17
C LYS A 100 -3.88 23.15 7.06
N VAL A 101 -3.72 21.85 7.30
CA VAL A 101 -4.07 20.78 6.36
C VAL A 101 -5.19 19.95 6.95
N LEU A 102 -6.28 19.84 6.20
CA LEU A 102 -7.40 18.97 6.50
C LEU A 102 -7.57 17.97 5.35
N ILE A 103 -7.59 16.69 5.69
CA ILE A 103 -7.81 15.60 4.72
C ILE A 103 -9.14 14.93 5.05
N LYS A 104 -10.04 14.97 4.07
CA LYS A 104 -11.32 14.29 4.14
C LYS A 104 -11.34 13.11 3.18
N GLN A 105 -11.89 11.99 3.61
CA GLN A 105 -11.96 10.76 2.86
C GLN A 105 -13.41 10.42 2.50
N SER A 106 -13.63 10.00 1.26
CA SER A 106 -14.80 9.22 0.88
C SER A 106 -14.38 7.85 0.35
N MET A 107 -15.27 6.88 0.51
CA MET A 107 -15.08 5.50 0.08
C MET A 107 -16.23 5.10 -0.83
N HIS A 108 -15.96 4.19 -1.77
CA HIS A 108 -16.99 3.52 -2.56
C HIS A 108 -16.57 2.07 -2.80
N TYR A 109 -17.35 1.11 -2.30
CA TYR A 109 -16.98 -0.29 -2.37
C TYR A 109 -17.60 -0.99 -3.57
N GLU A 110 -16.73 -1.55 -4.42
CA GLU A 110 -17.12 -2.37 -5.57
C GLU A 110 -17.10 -3.85 -5.19
N SER A 111 -18.27 -4.45 -4.99
CA SER A 111 -18.35 -5.86 -4.57
C SER A 111 -17.88 -6.86 -5.63
N ALA A 112 -18.04 -6.55 -6.92
CA ALA A 112 -17.66 -7.45 -8.02
C ALA A 112 -16.13 -7.57 -8.20
N SER A 113 -15.43 -6.44 -8.09
CA SER A 113 -13.96 -6.37 -8.17
C SER A 113 -13.31 -6.51 -6.80
N LEU A 114 -14.11 -6.41 -5.71
CA LEU A 114 -13.66 -6.34 -4.32
C LEU A 114 -12.60 -5.23 -4.13
N ILE A 115 -12.79 -4.09 -4.81
CA ILE A 115 -11.96 -2.89 -4.68
C ILE A 115 -12.73 -1.85 -3.87
N ASN A 116 -12.08 -1.30 -2.85
CA ASN A 116 -12.55 -0.08 -2.20
C ASN A 116 -11.91 1.12 -2.88
N ARG A 117 -12.74 1.96 -3.52
CA ARG A 117 -12.31 3.21 -4.15
C ARG A 117 -12.21 4.29 -3.09
N ILE A 118 -11.01 4.78 -2.82
CA ILE A 118 -10.77 5.74 -1.73
C ILE A 118 -10.35 7.07 -2.35
N LYS A 119 -11.07 8.13 -2.01
CA LYS A 119 -10.76 9.50 -2.46
C LYS A 119 -10.40 10.36 -1.26
N TRP A 120 -9.23 10.96 -1.30
CA TRP A 120 -8.77 11.93 -0.32
C TRP A 120 -8.85 13.34 -0.89
N GLN A 121 -9.70 14.15 -0.29
CA GLN A 121 -9.80 15.57 -0.59
C GLN A 121 -8.95 16.36 0.40
N TYR A 122 -7.99 17.09 -0.13
CA TYR A 122 -7.08 17.94 0.64
C TYR A 122 -7.61 19.36 0.67
N PHE A 123 -7.64 19.94 1.86
CA PHE A 123 -7.91 21.35 2.10
C PHE A 123 -6.68 21.96 2.78
N ILE A 124 -6.22 23.10 2.27
CA ILE A 124 -5.10 23.86 2.83
C ILE A 124 -5.62 25.26 3.17
N ASP A 125 -5.48 25.66 4.43
CA ASP A 125 -6.01 26.93 4.96
C ASP A 125 -7.48 27.13 4.60
N ASP A 126 -8.28 26.09 4.89
CA ASP A 126 -9.72 25.99 4.64
C ASP A 126 -10.14 26.06 3.16
N LYS A 127 -9.19 26.09 2.22
CA LYS A 127 -9.44 26.07 0.77
C LYS A 127 -9.19 24.69 0.18
N PHE A 128 -10.08 24.25 -0.70
CA PHE A 128 -9.87 23.03 -1.48
C PHE A 128 -8.58 23.14 -2.30
N HIS A 129 -7.74 22.10 -2.23
CA HIS A 129 -6.46 22.04 -2.91
C HIS A 129 -6.44 20.96 -4.00
N SER A 130 -6.72 19.70 -3.64
CA SER A 130 -6.58 18.57 -4.57
C SER A 130 -7.39 17.34 -4.14
N VAL A 131 -7.63 16.43 -5.10
CA VAL A 131 -8.07 15.06 -4.83
C VAL A 131 -6.93 14.09 -5.12
N GLN A 132 -6.75 13.08 -4.27
CA GLN A 132 -5.87 11.94 -4.50
C GLN A 132 -6.69 10.65 -4.38
N ASN A 133 -6.44 9.69 -5.27
CA ASN A 133 -7.07 8.37 -5.21
C ASN A 133 -6.11 7.37 -4.58
N MET A 134 -6.61 6.54 -3.68
CA MET A 134 -5.84 5.51 -2.99
C MET A 134 -6.65 4.20 -2.96
N ASP A 135 -7.00 3.71 -4.14
CA ASP A 135 -7.81 2.50 -4.26
C ASP A 135 -7.07 1.29 -3.66
N MET A 136 -7.84 0.44 -2.99
CA MET A 136 -7.31 -0.76 -2.34
C MET A 136 -8.13 -1.99 -2.73
N ARG A 137 -7.46 -3.01 -3.26
CA ARG A 137 -8.04 -4.34 -3.47
C ARG A 137 -8.13 -5.08 -2.14
N LEU A 138 -9.32 -5.44 -1.70
CA LEU A 138 -9.52 -6.10 -0.40
C LEU A 138 -9.10 -7.57 -0.45
N PHE A 139 -8.20 -7.97 0.45
CA PHE A 139 -7.88 -9.37 0.67
C PHE A 139 -8.44 -9.82 2.01
N PHE A 140 -9.26 -10.88 2.00
CA PHE A 140 -9.76 -11.47 3.23
C PHE A 140 -8.72 -12.42 3.83
N PRO A 141 -8.61 -12.56 5.17
CA PRO A 141 -7.57 -13.37 5.78
C PRO A 141 -7.49 -14.82 5.26
N GLN A 142 -8.64 -15.46 5.03
CA GLN A 142 -8.67 -16.83 4.50
C GLN A 142 -8.22 -16.90 3.02
N GLU A 143 -8.61 -15.93 2.22
CA GLU A 143 -8.18 -15.80 0.82
C GLU A 143 -6.66 -15.61 0.73
N LEU A 144 -6.13 -14.65 1.49
CA LEU A 144 -4.70 -14.37 1.53
C LEU A 144 -3.89 -15.57 2.03
N ASN A 145 -4.36 -16.24 3.09
CA ASN A 145 -3.76 -17.48 3.58
C ASN A 145 -3.73 -18.58 2.51
N SER A 146 -4.78 -18.70 1.69
CA SER A 146 -4.82 -19.66 0.59
C SER A 146 -3.76 -19.33 -0.48
N TYR A 147 -3.62 -18.06 -0.84
CA TYR A 147 -2.65 -17.62 -1.85
C TYR A 147 -1.20 -17.83 -1.40
N LEU A 148 -0.88 -17.46 -0.16
CA LEU A 148 0.46 -17.66 0.40
C LEU A 148 0.85 -19.15 0.42
N ARG A 149 -0.08 -20.04 0.83
CA ARG A 149 0.14 -21.49 0.81
C ARG A 149 0.38 -22.05 -0.59
N GLN A 150 -0.33 -21.55 -1.60
CA GLN A 150 -0.14 -21.99 -3.00
C GLN A 150 1.25 -21.65 -3.52
N ILE A 151 1.79 -20.48 -3.17
CA ILE A 151 3.13 -20.05 -3.56
C ILE A 151 4.21 -20.68 -2.66
N ARG A 152 3.88 -21.38 -1.56
CA ARG A 152 4.86 -22.00 -0.64
C ARG A 152 5.92 -21.01 -0.17
N ILE A 153 5.49 -19.82 0.20
CA ILE A 153 6.27 -18.86 0.99
C ILE A 153 5.94 -19.08 2.46
#